data_AF-D3AU18-F1
#
_entry.id   AF-D3AU18-F1
#
_cell.length_a   1.000
_cell.length_b   1.000
_cell.length_c   1.000
_cell.angle_alpha   90.00
_cell.angle_beta   90.00
_cell.angle_gamma   90.00
#
_symmetry.space_group_name_H-M   'P 1'
#
loop_
_entity.id
_entity.type
_entity.pdbx_description
1 polymer ?
#
loop_
_entity_poly.entity_id
_entity_poly.type
_entity_poly.pdbx_seq_one_letter_code
_entity_poly.pdbx_strand_id
1 'polypeptide(L)'
;MARRWVLSLQREGRIIRQGNDNEEVSIYRYITKKTFDSYLWGIVENKQRFISQIMTNKTVERECQDVDETVLSFAEIKAIASGNPLIMEKTEVDTEVARLQMLKANYESQRYAHQDNFLFKYPKLISETENRLFGIEKDIRKRDNELAMEPDFLITLNGHTYD
;
A
#
# COMPACT_ATOMS: atom_id res chain seq x y z
N MET A 1 -7.07 36.80 -7.13
CA MET A 1 -6.00 35.99 -6.49
C MET A 1 -6.06 34.50 -6.84
N ALA A 2 -7.23 33.86 -6.98
CA ALA A 2 -7.39 32.43 -7.32
C ALA A 2 -6.66 31.94 -8.59
N ARG A 3 -6.51 32.79 -9.61
CA ARG A 3 -5.88 32.43 -10.90
C ARG A 3 -4.38 32.11 -10.83
N ARG A 4 -3.63 32.64 -9.86
CA ARG A 4 -2.20 32.35 -9.70
C ARG A 4 -1.95 30.95 -9.12
N TRP A 5 -2.91 30.42 -8.36
CA TRP A 5 -2.77 29.17 -7.60
C TRP A 5 -3.05 27.92 -8.42
N VAL A 6 -4.05 27.95 -9.31
CA VAL A 6 -4.28 26.87 -10.29
C VAL A 6 -3.05 26.69 -11.18
N LEU A 7 -2.33 27.78 -11.46
CA LEU A 7 -1.16 27.76 -12.32
C LEU A 7 0.05 27.04 -11.73
N SER A 8 0.23 26.91 -10.40
CA SER A 8 1.43 26.22 -9.87
C SER A 8 1.30 24.71 -9.95
N LEU A 9 0.17 24.14 -9.48
CA LEU A 9 -0.08 22.69 -9.57
C LEU A 9 -0.22 22.24 -11.03
N GLN A 10 -0.89 23.05 -11.86
CA GLN A 10 -1.01 22.79 -13.30
C GLN A 10 0.34 22.95 -14.02
N ARG A 11 1.24 23.84 -13.56
CA ARG A 11 2.60 23.95 -14.11
C ARG A 11 3.44 22.76 -13.72
N GLU A 12 3.44 22.38 -12.45
CA GLU A 12 4.18 21.20 -11.97
C GLU A 12 3.70 19.93 -12.69
N GLY A 13 2.39 19.75 -12.86
CA GLY A 13 1.84 18.63 -13.65
C GLY A 13 2.23 18.67 -15.14
N ARG A 14 2.49 19.86 -15.73
CA ARG A 14 3.03 19.96 -17.10
C ARG A 14 4.52 19.69 -17.18
N ILE A 15 5.24 19.88 -16.08
CA ILE A 15 6.68 19.66 -15.98
C ILE A 15 6.99 18.16 -15.78
N ILE A 16 6.22 17.45 -14.96
CA ILE A 16 6.45 16.04 -14.57
C ILE A 16 5.75 15.05 -15.54
N ARG A 17 5.35 15.50 -16.73
CA ARG A 17 4.62 14.65 -17.70
C ARG A 17 5.56 13.66 -18.40
N GLN A 18 5.02 12.50 -18.79
CA GLN A 18 5.71 11.57 -19.69
C GLN A 18 5.96 12.22 -21.07
N GLY A 19 7.15 12.00 -21.64
CA GLY A 19 7.57 12.62 -22.89
C GLY A 19 8.13 14.04 -22.74
N ASN A 20 8.71 14.35 -21.58
CA ASN A 20 9.53 15.54 -21.40
C ASN A 20 10.96 15.30 -21.92
N ASP A 21 11.59 16.31 -22.50
CA ASP A 21 12.92 16.18 -23.11
C ASP A 21 14.05 16.01 -22.08
N ASN A 22 13.79 16.36 -20.82
CA ASN A 22 14.71 16.17 -19.70
C ASN A 22 14.29 14.95 -18.88
N GLU A 23 15.22 14.02 -18.63
CA GLU A 23 15.01 12.83 -17.79
C GLU A 23 14.79 13.20 -16.31
N GLU A 24 15.41 14.28 -15.83
CA GLU A 24 15.25 14.80 -14.47
C GLU A 24 14.83 16.26 -14.48
N VAL A 25 13.92 16.64 -13.57
CA VAL A 25 13.51 18.03 -13.38
C VAL A 25 13.55 18.42 -11.91
N SER A 26 14.28 19.48 -11.59
CA SER A 26 14.30 20.06 -10.25
C SER A 26 13.31 21.23 -10.12
N ILE A 27 12.44 21.17 -9.12
CA ILE A 27 11.46 22.23 -8.82
C ILE A 27 11.90 22.93 -7.53
N TYR A 28 12.33 24.19 -7.66
CA TYR A 28 12.71 25.02 -6.51
C TYR A 28 11.55 25.92 -6.08
N ARG A 29 11.25 25.91 -4.78
CA ARG A 29 10.29 26.83 -4.16
C ARG A 29 11.04 27.75 -3.21
N TYR A 30 11.06 29.05 -3.53
CA TYR A 30 11.69 30.06 -2.70
C TYR A 30 10.70 30.57 -1.65
N ILE A 31 11.16 30.63 -0.40
CA ILE A 31 10.37 31.09 0.74
C ILE A 31 11.20 32.11 1.50
N THR A 32 10.56 33.20 1.92
CA THR A 32 11.21 34.21 2.75
C THR A 32 10.95 33.88 4.22
N LYS A 33 11.99 33.92 5.06
CA LYS A 33 11.85 33.68 6.51
C LYS A 33 11.17 34.89 7.18
N LYS A 34 10.37 34.66 8.23
CA LYS A 34 9.71 35.69 9.07
C LYS A 34 8.75 36.62 8.33
N THR A 35 8.10 36.15 7.27
CA THR A 35 7.20 36.95 6.44
C THR A 35 5.81 36.31 6.35
N PHE A 36 4.85 37.07 5.82
CA PHE A 36 3.44 36.67 5.66
C PHE A 36 3.22 35.45 4.75
N ASP A 37 4.30 34.89 4.19
CA ASP A 37 4.31 33.65 3.41
C ASP A 37 3.77 32.46 4.21
N SER A 38 3.95 32.42 5.54
CA SER A 38 3.39 31.36 6.39
C SER A 38 1.85 31.27 6.32
N TYR A 39 1.18 32.41 6.23
CA TYR A 39 -0.28 32.47 6.08
C TYR A 39 -0.73 31.99 4.69
N LEU A 40 0.01 32.38 3.64
CA LEU A 40 -0.27 31.96 2.28
C LEU A 40 -0.12 30.44 2.11
N TRP A 41 0.91 29.85 2.71
CA TRP A 41 1.11 28.40 2.72
C TRP A 41 0.03 27.65 3.49
N GLY A 42 -0.47 28.20 4.60
CA GLY A 42 -1.62 27.62 5.32
C GLY A 42 -2.91 27.61 4.47
N ILE A 43 -3.11 28.58 3.59
CA ILE A 43 -4.25 28.56 2.64
C ILE A 43 -4.06 27.47 1.58
N VAL A 44 -2.83 27.25 1.11
CA VAL A 44 -2.51 26.19 0.14
C VAL A 44 -2.72 24.81 0.76
N GLU A 45 -2.23 24.61 1.98
CA GLU A 45 -2.39 23.40 2.78
C GLU A 45 -3.88 23.02 2.92
N ASN A 46 -4.72 23.95 3.38
CA ASN A 46 -6.15 23.71 3.56
C ASN A 46 -6.87 23.38 2.23
N LYS A 47 -6.47 24.01 1.13
CA LYS A 47 -7.03 23.71 -0.20
C LYS A 47 -6.63 22.34 -0.71
N GLN A 48 -5.36 21.95 -0.53
CA GLN A 48 -4.91 20.62 -0.92
C GLN A 48 -5.60 19.55 -0.09
N ARG A 49 -5.68 19.72 1.24
CA ARG A 49 -6.44 18.82 2.11
C ARG A 49 -7.89 18.66 1.65
N PHE A 50 -8.55 19.74 1.25
CA PHE A 50 -9.91 19.69 0.71
C PHE A 50 -10.01 18.94 -0.64
N ILE A 51 -9.07 19.17 -1.56
CA ILE A 51 -9.03 18.47 -2.85
C ILE A 51 -8.78 16.97 -2.63
N SER A 52 -7.79 16.60 -1.81
CA SER A 52 -7.46 15.21 -1.50
C SER A 52 -8.67 14.51 -0.87
N GLN A 53 -9.41 15.17 0.04
CA GLN A 53 -10.66 14.63 0.60
C GLN A 53 -11.73 14.34 -0.46
N ILE A 54 -11.92 15.26 -1.44
CA ILE A 54 -12.88 15.06 -2.53
C ILE A 54 -12.45 13.91 -3.45
N MET A 55 -11.15 13.83 -3.77
CA MET A 55 -10.62 12.83 -4.70
C MET A 55 -10.69 11.41 -4.14
N THR A 56 -10.54 11.23 -2.82
CA THR A 56 -10.57 9.90 -2.18
C THR A 56 -12.00 9.38 -1.95
N ASN A 57 -13.05 10.17 -2.24
CA ASN A 57 -14.48 9.83 -2.06
C ASN A 57 -14.85 9.23 -0.68
N LYS A 58 -13.96 9.36 0.31
CA LYS A 58 -14.21 8.96 1.69
C LYS A 58 -15.09 10.04 2.31
N THR A 59 -16.20 9.62 2.93
CA THR A 59 -17.09 10.48 3.70
C THR A 59 -16.28 11.36 4.65
N VAL A 60 -16.70 12.63 4.80
CA VAL A 60 -16.08 13.63 5.69
C VAL A 60 -16.24 13.18 7.14
N GLU A 61 -15.49 12.16 7.54
CA GLU A 61 -15.29 11.82 8.93
C GLU A 61 -14.39 12.89 9.53
N ARG A 62 -14.75 13.32 10.74
CA ARG A 62 -14.10 14.42 11.46
C ARG A 62 -12.63 14.17 11.80
N GLU A 63 -12.08 13.03 11.40
CA GLU A 63 -10.66 12.70 11.47
C GLU A 63 -10.23 12.08 10.13
N CYS A 64 -9.63 12.90 9.27
CA CYS A 64 -9.05 12.45 8.01
C CYS A 64 -7.63 11.92 8.29
N GLN A 65 -7.47 10.60 8.31
CA GLN A 65 -6.18 9.92 8.54
C GLN A 65 -5.28 9.88 7.29
N ASP A 66 -5.79 10.19 6.09
CA ASP A 66 -4.96 10.30 4.89
C ASP A 66 -4.32 11.69 4.83
N VAL A 67 -3.22 11.85 5.56
CA VAL A 67 -2.35 13.02 5.41
C VAL A 67 -1.51 12.80 4.16
N ASP A 68 -1.91 13.45 3.07
CA ASP A 68 -1.18 13.49 1.81
C ASP A 68 0.26 14.04 2.04
N GLU A 69 1.28 13.39 1.48
CA GLU A 69 2.70 13.76 1.62
C GLU A 69 2.96 15.23 1.22
N THR A 70 2.17 15.72 0.27
CA THR A 70 2.22 17.13 -0.15
C THR A 70 1.78 18.10 0.96
N VAL A 71 0.85 17.70 1.84
CA VAL A 71 0.35 18.51 2.96
C VAL A 71 1.40 18.61 4.08
N LEU A 72 2.14 17.53 4.35
CA LEU A 72 3.26 17.53 5.30
C LEU A 72 4.36 18.50 4.84
N SER A 73 4.70 18.50 3.55
CA SER A 73 5.67 19.46 2.99
C SER A 73 5.23 20.92 3.15
N PHE A 74 3.93 21.22 3.04
CA PHE A 74 3.42 22.58 3.27
C PHE A 74 3.45 23.01 4.75
N ALA A 75 3.24 22.07 5.67
CA ALA A 75 3.33 22.33 7.11
C ALA A 75 4.78 22.64 7.53
N GLU A 76 5.77 21.92 6.99
CA GLU A 76 7.19 22.19 7.20
C GLU A 76 7.60 23.56 6.65
N ILE A 77 7.18 23.88 5.43
CA ILE A 77 7.40 25.19 4.80
C ILE A 77 6.82 26.32 5.66
N LYS A 78 5.63 26.12 6.24
CA LYS A 78 4.97 27.08 7.14
C LYS A 78 5.71 27.25 8.46
N ALA A 79 6.27 26.16 9.02
CA ALA A 79 7.09 26.22 10.22
C ALA A 79 8.37 27.03 9.97
N ILE A 80 9.06 26.78 8.86
CA ILE A 80 10.28 27.50 8.46
C ILE A 80 9.98 28.99 8.21
N ALA A 81 8.87 29.30 7.52
CA ALA A 81 8.47 30.68 7.24
C ALA A 81 8.12 31.46 8.52
N SER A 82 7.53 30.81 9.53
CA SER A 82 7.13 31.46 10.78
C SER A 82 8.32 31.85 11.65
N GLY A 83 9.46 31.15 11.52
CA GLY A 83 10.68 31.44 12.26
C GLY A 83 10.57 31.26 13.79
N ASN A 84 9.49 30.65 14.27
CA ASN A 84 9.29 30.29 15.67
C ASN A 84 9.73 28.84 15.89
N PRO A 85 10.78 28.58 16.70
CA PRO A 85 11.29 27.22 16.91
C PRO A 85 10.25 26.26 17.51
N LEU A 86 9.30 26.76 18.31
CA LEU A 86 8.25 25.93 18.92
C LEU A 86 7.27 25.36 17.89
N ILE A 87 7.02 26.08 16.79
CA ILE A 87 6.13 25.61 15.73
C ILE A 87 6.82 24.49 14.93
N MET A 88 8.13 24.60 14.74
CA MET A 88 8.93 23.59 14.06
C MET A 88 9.02 22.30 14.86
N GLU A 89 9.29 22.40 16.16
CA GLU A 89 9.29 21.24 17.07
C GLU A 89 7.91 20.57 17.11
N LYS A 90 6.83 21.36 17.17
CA LYS A 90 5.48 20.80 17.08
C LYS A 90 5.25 20.02 15.78
N THR A 91 5.62 20.59 14.63
CA THR A 91 5.43 19.90 13.35
C THR A 91 6.23 18.59 13.28
N GLU A 92 7.46 18.59 13.79
CA GLU A 92 8.30 17.38 13.84
C GLU A 92 7.67 16.30 14.72
N VAL A 93 7.19 16.68 15.91
CA VAL A 93 6.48 15.75 16.81
C VAL A 93 5.18 15.24 16.17
N ASP A 94 4.39 16.10 15.53
CA ASP A 94 3.15 15.71 14.84
C ASP A 94 3.44 14.70 13.70
N THR A 95 4.54 14.88 12.96
CA THR A 95 4.95 13.92 11.91
C THR A 95 5.35 12.56 12.49
N GLU A 96 6.10 12.55 13.59
CA GLU A 96 6.53 11.29 14.21
C GLU A 96 5.35 10.56 14.85
N VAL A 97 4.41 11.29 15.46
CA VAL A 97 3.17 10.70 15.98
C VAL A 97 2.37 10.05 14.85
N ALA A 98 2.20 10.72 13.71
CA ALA A 98 1.51 10.15 12.55
C ALA A 98 2.21 8.88 12.04
N ARG A 99 3.55 8.91 11.94
CA ARG A 99 4.37 7.75 11.54
C ARG A 99 4.16 6.56 12.48
N LEU A 100 4.22 6.80 13.79
CA LEU A 100 4.02 5.77 14.81
C LEU A 100 2.60 5.21 14.80
N GLN A 101 1.59 6.05 14.59
CA GLN A 101 0.20 5.61 14.45
C GLN A 101 0.02 4.69 13.23
N MET A 102 0.60 5.03 12.09
CA MET A 102 0.58 4.19 10.89
C MET A 102 1.28 2.85 11.14
N LEU A 103 2.44 2.86 11.81
CA LEU A 103 3.17 1.64 12.14
C LEU A 103 2.36 0.73 13.09
N LYS A 104 1.69 1.33 14.07
CA LYS A 104 0.81 0.60 15.00
C LYS A 104 -0.39 -0.01 14.27
N ALA A 105 -1.04 0.73 13.39
CA ALA A 105 -2.17 0.23 12.61
C ALA A 105 -1.76 -0.95 11.71
N ASN A 106 -0.59 -0.86 11.08
CA ASN A 106 -0.01 -1.96 10.29
C ASN A 106 0.26 -3.20 11.15
N TYR A 107 0.86 -3.01 12.33
CA TYR A 107 1.14 -4.09 13.26
C TYR A 107 -0.14 -4.77 13.75
N GLU A 108 -1.16 -4.00 14.14
CA GLU A 108 -2.46 -4.55 14.56
C GLU A 108 -3.13 -5.33 13.43
N SER A 109 -3.12 -4.80 12.20
CA SER A 109 -3.65 -5.47 11.01
C SER A 109 -2.96 -6.82 10.75
N GLN A 110 -1.63 -6.85 10.84
CA GLN A 110 -0.87 -8.10 10.70
C GLN A 110 -1.20 -9.09 11.82
N ARG A 111 -1.30 -8.61 13.06
CA ARG A 111 -1.65 -9.44 14.21
C ARG A 111 -3.01 -10.11 14.01
N TYR A 112 -4.03 -9.36 13.58
CA TYR A 112 -5.35 -9.92 13.30
C TYR A 112 -5.32 -10.92 12.14
N ALA A 113 -4.61 -10.61 11.05
CA ALA A 113 -4.45 -11.55 9.94
C ALA A 113 -3.77 -12.86 10.38
N HIS A 114 -2.78 -12.79 11.28
CA HIS A 114 -2.14 -13.98 11.84
C HIS A 114 -3.07 -14.78 12.75
N GLN A 115 -3.88 -14.11 13.58
CA GLN A 115 -4.89 -14.76 14.40
C GLN A 115 -5.92 -15.50 13.55
N ASP A 116 -6.45 -14.86 12.51
CA ASP A 116 -7.40 -15.48 11.59
C ASP A 116 -6.79 -16.66 10.82
N ASN A 117 -5.53 -16.52 10.39
CA ASN A 117 -4.81 -17.61 9.74
C ASN A 117 -4.66 -18.81 10.67
N PHE A 118 -4.35 -18.58 11.95
CA PHE A 118 -4.21 -19.64 12.95
C PHE A 118 -5.55 -20.31 13.29
N LEU A 119 -6.61 -19.51 13.46
CA LEU A 119 -7.92 -20.01 13.88
C LEU A 119 -8.66 -20.74 12.77
N PHE A 120 -8.64 -20.21 11.55
CA PHE A 120 -9.50 -20.69 10.47
C PHE A 120 -8.72 -21.31 9.32
N LYS A 121 -7.68 -20.62 8.85
CA LYS A 121 -7.00 -21.01 7.60
C LYS A 121 -6.16 -22.27 7.77
N TYR A 122 -5.27 -22.33 8.76
CA TYR A 122 -4.36 -23.46 8.94
C TYR A 122 -5.07 -24.76 9.32
N PRO A 123 -6.05 -24.78 10.24
CA PRO A 123 -6.77 -26.02 10.57
C PRO A 123 -7.50 -26.59 9.35
N LYS A 124 -8.13 -25.72 8.55
CA LYS A 124 -8.78 -26.12 7.29
C LYS A 124 -7.78 -26.69 6.29
N LEU A 125 -6.65 -26.01 6.08
CA LEU A 125 -5.61 -26.47 5.17
C LEU A 125 -5.02 -27.82 5.59
N ILE A 126 -4.79 -28.02 6.90
CA ILE A 126 -4.28 -29.27 7.46
C ILE A 126 -5.27 -30.39 7.14
N SER A 127 -6.55 -30.21 7.45
CA SER A 127 -7.58 -31.23 7.17
C SER A 127 -7.71 -31.54 5.67
N GLU A 128 -7.69 -30.54 4.80
CA GLU A 128 -7.72 -30.74 3.35
C GLU A 128 -6.48 -31.51 2.85
N THR A 129 -5.30 -31.18 3.39
CA THR A 129 -4.03 -31.82 3.02
C THR A 129 -3.96 -33.26 3.53
N GLU A 130 -4.43 -33.53 4.75
CA GLU A 130 -4.53 -34.88 5.33
C GLU A 130 -5.47 -35.77 4.51
N ASN A 131 -6.64 -35.25 4.13
CA ASN A 131 -7.57 -35.99 3.27
C ASN A 131 -6.95 -36.32 1.90
N ARG A 132 -6.21 -35.37 1.32
CA ARG A 132 -5.50 -35.59 0.05
C ARG A 132 -4.40 -36.63 0.19
N LEU A 133 -3.64 -36.57 1.28
CA LEU A 133 -2.57 -37.53 1.58
C LEU A 133 -3.16 -38.94 1.74
N PHE A 134 -4.27 -39.07 2.48
CA PHE A 134 -4.98 -40.34 2.60
C PHE A 134 -5.44 -40.90 1.25
N GLY A 135 -5.97 -40.06 0.36
CA GLY A 135 -6.35 -40.46 -1.00
C GLY A 135 -5.16 -40.99 -1.81
N ILE A 136 -4.05 -40.25 -1.80
CA ILE A 136 -2.82 -40.62 -2.51
C ILE A 136 -2.24 -41.93 -1.95
N GLU A 137 -2.20 -42.10 -0.63
CA GLU A 137 -1.74 -43.36 -0.02
C GLU A 137 -2.60 -44.55 -0.42
N LYS A 138 -3.91 -44.37 -0.51
CA LYS A 138 -4.83 -45.42 -0.97
C LYS A 138 -4.56 -45.78 -2.44
N ASP A 139 -4.32 -44.79 -3.29
CA ASP A 139 -3.99 -45.01 -4.70
C ASP A 139 -2.64 -45.71 -4.86
N ILE A 140 -1.62 -45.33 -4.07
CA ILE A 140 -0.32 -46.02 -4.04
C ILE A 140 -0.50 -47.48 -3.62
N ARG A 141 -1.26 -47.75 -2.55
CA ARG A 141 -1.53 -49.14 -2.11
C ARG A 141 -2.23 -49.95 -3.17
N LYS A 142 -3.20 -49.34 -3.88
CA LYS A 142 -3.91 -50.02 -4.97
C LYS A 142 -2.95 -50.35 -6.11
N ARG A 143 -2.13 -49.38 -6.54
CA ARG A 143 -1.08 -49.58 -7.55
C ARG A 143 -0.12 -50.69 -7.14
N ASP A 144 0.41 -50.67 -5.91
CA ASP A 144 1.39 -51.65 -5.45
C ASP A 144 0.79 -53.07 -5.37
N ASN A 145 -0.48 -53.19 -4.99
CA ASN A 145 -1.19 -54.48 -5.03
C ASN A 145 -1.43 -54.97 -6.46
N GLU A 146 -1.80 -54.08 -7.40
CA GLU A 146 -2.00 -54.43 -8.81
C GLU A 146 -0.68 -54.81 -9.49
N LEU A 147 0.41 -54.07 -9.22
CA LEU A 147 1.77 -54.40 -9.71
C LEU A 147 2.30 -55.73 -9.14
N ALA A 148 1.91 -56.09 -7.92
CA ALA A 148 2.28 -57.37 -7.32
C ALA A 148 1.51 -58.56 -7.94
N MET A 149 0.35 -58.31 -8.56
CA MET A 149 -0.45 -59.34 -9.24
C MET A 149 -0.09 -59.49 -10.72
N GLU A 150 0.17 -58.37 -11.42
CA GLU A 150 0.63 -58.36 -12.82
C GLU A 150 1.79 -57.35 -12.96
N PRO A 151 3.06 -57.82 -12.99
CA PRO A 151 4.22 -56.93 -13.04
C PRO A 151 4.44 -56.27 -14.41
N ASP A 152 3.90 -56.87 -15.48
CA ASP A 152 4.02 -56.38 -16.86
C ASP A 152 2.67 -55.87 -17.36
N PHE A 153 2.66 -54.64 -17.88
CA PHE A 153 1.46 -53.98 -18.40
C PHE A 153 1.15 -54.50 -19.80
N LEU A 154 0.35 -55.57 -19.90
CA LEU A 154 -0.07 -56.13 -21.17
C LEU A 154 -1.32 -55.41 -21.70
N ILE A 155 -1.19 -54.67 -22.81
CA ILE A 155 -2.34 -54.06 -23.48
C ILE A 155 -2.79 -54.93 -24.66
N THR A 156 -4.07 -55.26 -24.72
CA THR A 156 -4.67 -55.98 -25.85
C THR A 156 -5.40 -55.00 -26.77
N LEU A 157 -4.84 -54.77 -27.96
CA LEU A 157 -5.48 -53.97 -29.00
C LEU A 157 -5.74 -54.87 -30.22
N ASN A 158 -7.01 -54.97 -30.61
CA ASN A 158 -7.45 -55.75 -31.79
C ASN A 158 -6.92 -57.19 -31.82
N GLY A 159 -6.91 -57.88 -30.68
CA GLY A 159 -6.50 -59.30 -30.59
C GLY A 159 -5.00 -59.55 -30.60
N HIS A 160 -4.17 -58.50 -30.58
CA HIS A 160 -2.73 -58.60 -30.40
C HIS A 160 -2.34 -58.05 -29.01
N THR A 161 -1.63 -58.87 -28.25
CA THR A 161 -0.99 -58.51 -26.97
C THR A 161 0.33 -57.81 -27.26
N TYR A 162 0.52 -56.62 -26.72
CA TYR A 162 1.79 -55.90 -26.72
C TYR A 162 2.26 -55.75 -25.27
N ASP A 163 3.56 -55.98 -25.08
CA ASP A 163 4.33 -55.81 -23.84
C ASP A 163 4.92 -54.41 -23.77
#